data_AF-R0HGD7-F1
#
_entry.id   AF-R0HGD7-F1
#
_cell.length_a   1.000
_cell.length_b   1.000
_cell.length_c   1.000
_cell.angle_alpha   90.00
_cell.angle_beta   90.00
_cell.angle_gamma   90.00
#
_symmetry.space_group_name_H-M   'P 1'
#
loop_
_entity.id
_entity.type
_entity.pdbx_description
1 polymer ?
#
loop_
_entity_poly.entity_id
_entity_poly.type
_entity_poly.pdbx_seq_one_letter_code
_entity_poly.pdbx_strand_id
1 'polypeptide(L)'
;MRAIQTHVKTLCMLVIIVTSYSTRAQKSPHVRNNHELSIAIEEMEKANYFSFVMLINMLQAVNPRFLANVTFLMPKDKTLSGSNIVQQDSVSEFLLRHSIPSPLLFEHLNLIPNGSMVPSSLPHYSLEISNGGRSNYFLNNVKIISRDICSLGSIKCHGIDGILQSPSSIDDDSQRNNHTSPVISCPSSHNSSDHNSHNNTDHNNDHNSTRPDYTLTAPPPASSTTPLPKSDSPSIQIWNLLVIFIPGLLFGVIGM
;
A
#
# COMPACT_ATOMS: atom_id res chain seq x y z
N MET A 1 3.32 52.28 -51.42
CA MET A 1 2.19 51.48 -50.87
C MET A 1 2.39 49.96 -50.98
N ARG A 2 2.83 49.39 -52.10
CA ARG A 2 3.02 47.93 -52.26
C ARG A 2 4.09 47.30 -51.34
N ALA A 3 5.15 48.04 -51.00
CA ALA A 3 6.20 47.57 -50.08
C ALA A 3 5.71 47.45 -48.62
N ILE A 4 4.87 48.38 -48.15
CA ILE A 4 4.32 48.32 -46.79
C ILE A 4 3.39 47.11 -46.63
N GLN A 5 2.60 46.80 -47.67
CA GLN A 5 1.68 45.66 -47.67
C GLN A 5 2.40 44.30 -47.65
N THR A 6 3.59 44.20 -48.25
CA THR A 6 4.40 42.97 -48.24
C THR A 6 5.04 42.75 -46.88
N HIS A 7 5.55 43.80 -46.23
CA HIS A 7 6.08 43.70 -44.86
C HIS A 7 5.01 43.30 -43.83
N VAL A 8 3.79 43.84 -43.93
CA VAL A 8 2.68 43.48 -43.04
C VAL A 8 2.26 42.00 -43.22
N LYS A 9 2.24 41.50 -44.46
CA LYS A 9 1.93 40.09 -44.73
C LYS A 9 3.00 39.14 -44.20
N THR A 10 4.27 39.47 -44.40
CA THR A 10 5.39 38.65 -43.90
C THR A 10 5.42 38.62 -42.38
N LEU A 11 5.14 39.75 -41.72
CA LEU A 11 5.06 39.83 -40.26
C LEU A 11 3.91 38.95 -39.72
N CYS A 12 2.72 38.99 -40.34
CA CYS A 12 1.59 38.16 -39.93
C CYS A 12 1.89 36.66 -40.05
N MET A 13 2.56 36.23 -41.14
CA MET A 13 2.91 34.83 -41.32
C MET A 13 3.92 34.35 -40.26
N LEU A 14 4.89 35.20 -39.89
CA LEU A 14 5.85 34.91 -38.82
C LEU A 14 5.16 34.77 -37.44
N VAL A 15 4.19 35.63 -37.15
CA VAL A 15 3.42 35.56 -35.89
C VAL A 15 2.59 34.28 -35.82
N ILE A 16 1.93 33.87 -36.92
CA ILE A 16 1.14 32.63 -36.98
C ILE A 16 2.04 31.40 -36.80
N ILE A 17 3.21 31.39 -37.42
CA ILE A 17 4.17 30.29 -37.28
C ILE A 17 4.66 30.17 -35.83
N VAL A 18 5.00 31.29 -35.17
CA VAL A 18 5.45 31.31 -33.76
C VAL A 18 4.34 30.89 -32.78
N THR A 19 3.07 31.26 -33.04
CA THR A 19 1.95 30.83 -32.18
C THR A 19 1.57 29.36 -32.37
N SER A 20 1.82 28.78 -33.56
CA SER A 20 1.55 27.36 -33.86
C SER A 20 2.45 26.40 -33.09
N TYR A 21 3.67 26.80 -32.73
CA TYR A 21 4.61 25.94 -32.00
C TYR A 21 4.36 25.90 -30.47
N SER A 22 3.46 26.74 -29.94
CA SER A 22 3.37 26.97 -28.48
C SER A 22 2.16 26.31 -27.79
N THR A 23 1.33 25.51 -28.49
CA THR A 23 0.16 24.86 -27.87
C THR A 23 0.35 23.37 -27.60
N ARG A 24 1.44 23.00 -26.92
CA ARG A 24 1.45 21.72 -26.19
C ARG A 24 0.75 21.94 -24.85
N ALA A 25 -0.57 21.84 -24.84
CA ALA A 25 -1.36 21.87 -23.61
C ALA A 25 -0.90 20.72 -22.68
N GLN A 26 -0.09 21.02 -21.67
CA GLN A 26 0.23 20.05 -20.62
C GLN A 26 -1.04 19.80 -19.80
N LYS A 27 -1.70 18.66 -20.05
CA LYS A 27 -2.76 18.14 -19.18
C LYS A 27 -2.20 18.09 -17.75
N SER A 28 -2.83 18.82 -16.82
CA SER A 28 -2.38 18.97 -15.43
C SER A 28 -2.04 17.60 -14.82
N PRO A 29 -0.88 17.45 -14.13
CA PRO A 29 -0.50 16.20 -13.47
C PRO A 29 -1.59 15.65 -12.56
N HIS A 30 -2.35 16.53 -11.90
CA HIS A 30 -3.44 16.15 -11.01
C HIS A 30 -4.57 15.41 -11.73
N VAL A 31 -4.93 15.84 -12.94
CA VAL A 31 -6.01 15.21 -13.73
C VAL A 31 -5.58 13.84 -14.25
N ARG A 32 -4.29 13.67 -14.58
CA ARG A 32 -3.74 12.38 -15.00
C ARG A 32 -3.75 11.36 -13.86
N ASN A 33 -3.30 11.76 -12.67
CA ASN A 33 -3.20 10.85 -11.52
C ASN A 33 -4.56 10.29 -11.10
N ASN A 34 -5.63 11.10 -11.15
CA ASN A 34 -6.97 10.61 -10.81
C ASN A 34 -7.50 9.59 -11.83
N HIS A 35 -7.17 9.76 -13.12
CA HIS A 35 -7.55 8.80 -14.15
C HIS A 35 -6.83 7.45 -13.98
N GLU A 36 -5.51 7.48 -13.75
CA GLU A 36 -4.73 6.27 -13.47
C GLU A 36 -5.24 5.54 -12.21
N LEU A 37 -5.57 6.30 -11.17
CA LEU A 37 -6.15 5.75 -9.94
C LEU A 37 -7.52 5.11 -10.18
N SER A 38 -8.40 5.73 -10.97
CA SER A 38 -9.70 5.13 -11.28
C SER A 38 -9.59 3.79 -12.02
N ILE A 39 -8.63 3.67 -12.93
CA ILE A 39 -8.37 2.42 -13.64
C ILE A 39 -7.87 1.36 -12.65
N ALA A 40 -6.91 1.73 -11.80
CA ALA A 40 -6.37 0.83 -10.79
C ALA A 40 -7.45 0.37 -9.81
N ILE A 41 -8.33 1.27 -9.34
CA ILE A 41 -9.47 0.92 -8.47
C ILE A 41 -10.38 -0.09 -9.15
N GLU A 42 -10.74 0.12 -10.42
CA GLU A 42 -11.58 -0.83 -11.17
C GLU A 42 -10.92 -2.21 -11.28
N GLU A 43 -9.60 -2.28 -11.54
CA GLU A 43 -8.84 -3.53 -11.57
C GLU A 43 -8.78 -4.21 -10.18
N MET A 44 -8.62 -3.44 -9.10
CA MET A 44 -8.63 -3.95 -7.72
C MET A 44 -10.00 -4.52 -7.31
N GLU A 45 -11.09 -3.84 -7.65
CA GLU A 45 -12.45 -4.28 -7.38
C GLU A 45 -12.79 -5.57 -8.14
N LYS A 46 -12.43 -5.64 -9.43
CA LYS A 46 -12.56 -6.87 -10.24
C LYS A 46 -11.79 -8.05 -9.65
N ALA A 47 -10.70 -7.78 -8.94
CA ALA A 47 -9.88 -8.78 -8.26
C ALA A 47 -10.33 -9.10 -6.81
N ASN A 48 -11.44 -8.51 -6.33
CA ASN A 48 -12.00 -8.67 -4.99
C ASN A 48 -11.13 -8.12 -3.84
N TYR A 49 -10.53 -6.93 -4.02
CA TYR A 49 -9.81 -6.18 -2.98
C TYR A 49 -10.60 -4.95 -2.51
N PHE A 50 -11.88 -5.12 -2.21
CA PHE A 50 -12.81 -4.01 -1.92
C PHE A 50 -12.45 -3.24 -0.65
N SER A 51 -11.97 -3.94 0.38
CA SER A 51 -11.61 -3.30 1.65
C SER A 51 -10.40 -2.38 1.48
N PHE A 52 -9.41 -2.79 0.67
CA PHE A 52 -8.25 -1.95 0.37
C PHE A 52 -8.65 -0.72 -0.47
N VAL A 53 -9.54 -0.89 -1.44
CA VAL A 53 -10.13 0.23 -2.22
C VAL A 53 -10.84 1.22 -1.30
N MET A 54 -11.60 0.75 -0.30
CA MET A 54 -12.25 1.63 0.67
C MET A 54 -11.23 2.51 1.41
N LEU A 55 -10.09 1.93 1.84
CA LEU A 55 -9.01 2.68 2.49
C LEU A 55 -8.40 3.74 1.55
N ILE A 56 -8.15 3.38 0.29
CA ILE A 56 -7.65 4.33 -0.73
C ILE A 56 -8.62 5.51 -0.89
N ASN A 57 -9.93 5.26 -0.98
CA ASN A 57 -10.94 6.30 -1.14
C ASN A 57 -11.00 7.24 0.08
N MET A 58 -10.79 6.72 1.29
CA MET A 58 -10.65 7.54 2.50
C MET A 58 -9.42 8.47 2.43
N LEU A 59 -8.29 7.98 1.91
CA LEU A 59 -7.07 8.77 1.79
C LEU A 59 -7.11 9.78 0.64
N GLN A 60 -7.69 9.43 -0.51
CA GLN A 60 -7.80 10.32 -1.68
C GLN A 60 -8.51 11.63 -1.34
N ALA A 61 -9.54 11.55 -0.49
CA ALA A 61 -10.26 12.72 0.02
C ALA A 61 -9.36 13.69 0.81
N VAL A 62 -8.26 13.18 1.40
CA VAL A 62 -7.39 13.93 2.31
C VAL A 62 -6.08 14.35 1.62
N ASN A 63 -5.47 13.49 0.81
CA ASN A 63 -4.20 13.81 0.13
C ASN A 63 -4.00 13.03 -1.19
N PRO A 64 -4.42 13.59 -2.34
CA PRO A 64 -4.38 12.89 -3.63
C PRO A 64 -2.98 12.79 -4.26
N ARG A 65 -1.96 13.45 -3.68
CA ARG A 65 -0.61 13.49 -4.27
C ARG A 65 0.17 12.18 -4.09
N PHE A 66 -0.23 11.34 -3.13
CA PHE A 66 0.48 10.09 -2.81
C PHE A 66 0.20 8.93 -3.76
N LEU A 67 -0.78 9.06 -4.66
CA LEU A 67 -1.33 7.93 -5.42
C LEU A 67 -0.81 7.86 -6.86
N ALA A 68 0.34 8.49 -7.15
CA ALA A 68 0.93 8.49 -8.49
C ALA A 68 2.21 7.64 -8.54
N ASN A 69 2.33 6.80 -9.57
CA ASN A 69 3.53 5.97 -9.82
C ASN A 69 3.91 5.09 -8.62
N VAL A 70 2.91 4.43 -8.05
CA VAL A 70 2.99 3.66 -6.83
C VAL A 70 2.71 2.18 -7.11
N THR A 71 3.28 1.29 -6.31
CA THR A 71 2.84 -0.10 -6.25
C THR A 71 2.09 -0.34 -4.96
N PHE A 72 0.83 -0.76 -5.02
CA PHE A 72 0.06 -1.18 -3.85
C PHE A 72 0.30 -2.64 -3.50
N LEU A 73 0.43 -2.91 -2.21
CA LEU A 73 0.60 -4.24 -1.63
C LEU A 73 -0.65 -4.53 -0.80
N MET A 74 -1.62 -5.21 -1.40
CA MET A 74 -2.99 -5.26 -0.92
C MET A 74 -3.25 -6.54 -0.14
N PRO A 75 -3.49 -6.50 1.18
CA PRO A 75 -3.96 -7.66 1.89
C PRO A 75 -5.39 -8.01 1.44
N LYS A 76 -5.77 -9.29 1.50
CA LYS A 76 -7.14 -9.72 1.21
C LYS A 76 -8.14 -9.11 2.20
N ASP A 77 -9.37 -8.91 1.73
CA ASP A 77 -10.47 -8.38 2.54
C ASP A 77 -10.65 -9.10 3.88
N LYS A 78 -10.60 -10.45 3.89
CA LYS A 78 -10.67 -11.26 5.12
C LYS A 78 -9.54 -10.97 6.12
N THR A 79 -8.35 -10.65 5.61
CA THR A 79 -7.17 -10.36 6.43
C THR A 79 -7.31 -8.96 7.03
N LEU A 80 -7.79 -8.00 6.24
CA LEU A 80 -8.05 -6.63 6.71
C LEU A 80 -9.17 -6.59 7.75
N SER A 81 -10.28 -7.31 7.55
CA SER A 81 -11.41 -7.32 8.49
C SER A 81 -11.06 -7.88 9.87
N GLY A 82 -10.10 -8.81 9.93
CA GLY A 82 -9.61 -9.40 11.19
C GLY A 82 -8.50 -8.59 11.85
N SER A 83 -8.06 -7.49 11.24
CA SER A 83 -6.91 -6.72 11.69
C SER A 83 -7.29 -5.47 12.46
N ASN A 84 -6.43 -5.07 13.37
CA ASN A 84 -6.66 -3.94 14.26
C ASN A 84 -6.00 -2.66 13.74
N ILE A 85 -6.28 -2.31 12.48
CA ILE A 85 -5.63 -1.17 11.79
C ILE A 85 -5.77 0.11 12.62
N VAL A 86 -6.98 0.41 13.11
CA VAL A 86 -7.31 1.67 13.79
C VAL A 86 -6.55 1.86 15.11
N GLN A 87 -6.16 0.78 15.78
CA GLN A 87 -5.38 0.89 17.02
C GLN A 87 -3.87 0.95 16.77
N GLN A 88 -3.39 0.45 15.64
CA GLN A 88 -1.96 0.35 15.33
C GLN A 88 -1.45 1.53 14.50
N ASP A 89 -2.22 1.96 13.49
CA ASP A 89 -1.79 2.96 12.53
C ASP A 89 -2.95 3.90 12.13
N SER A 90 -2.62 5.12 11.70
CA SER A 90 -3.56 5.90 10.90
C SER A 90 -3.80 5.23 9.53
N VAL A 91 -4.96 5.46 8.91
CA VAL A 91 -5.25 4.92 7.55
C VAL A 91 -4.16 5.35 6.54
N SER A 92 -3.64 6.56 6.68
CA SER A 92 -2.54 7.05 5.84
C SER A 92 -1.26 6.25 6.06
N GLU A 93 -0.83 6.04 7.30
CA GLU A 93 0.38 5.25 7.58
C GLU A 93 0.23 3.81 7.14
N PHE A 94 -0.94 3.21 7.37
CA PHE A 94 -1.25 1.87 6.88
C PHE A 94 -1.06 1.76 5.36
N LEU A 95 -1.62 2.69 4.58
CA LEU A 95 -1.48 2.69 3.12
C LEU A 95 -0.05 2.98 2.65
N LEU A 96 0.64 3.91 3.31
CA LEU A 96 2.04 4.22 2.99
C LEU A 96 2.96 3.03 3.23
N ARG A 97 2.71 2.27 4.29
CA ARG A 97 3.42 1.03 4.64
C ARG A 97 3.15 -0.09 3.64
N HIS A 98 1.94 -0.11 3.08
CA HIS A 98 1.49 -1.04 2.05
C HIS A 98 1.66 -0.51 0.63
N SER A 99 2.65 0.37 0.42
CA SER A 99 2.98 0.84 -0.92
C SER A 99 4.47 1.00 -1.13
N ILE A 100 4.91 0.86 -2.37
CA ILE A 100 6.27 1.14 -2.82
C ILE A 100 6.18 2.38 -3.72
N PRO A 101 7.02 3.43 -3.51
CA PRO A 101 6.95 4.70 -4.25
C PRO A 101 7.56 4.59 -5.66
N SER A 102 7.33 3.45 -6.33
CA SER A 102 7.68 3.21 -7.72
C SER A 102 6.82 2.07 -8.29
N PRO A 103 6.60 2.03 -9.61
CA PRO A 103 5.95 0.91 -10.28
C PRO A 103 6.87 -0.33 -10.26
N LEU A 104 6.41 -1.42 -9.66
CA LEU A 104 7.12 -2.68 -9.54
C LEU A 104 6.26 -3.79 -10.13
N LEU A 105 6.63 -4.29 -11.29
CA LEU A 105 6.02 -5.48 -11.89
C LEU A 105 6.51 -6.74 -11.16
N PHE A 106 5.72 -7.79 -11.17
CA PHE A 106 6.12 -9.03 -10.53
C PHE A 106 7.39 -9.62 -11.15
N GLU A 107 7.55 -9.52 -12.48
CA GLU A 107 8.73 -10.03 -13.17
C GLU A 107 10.03 -9.32 -12.76
N HIS A 108 9.95 -8.06 -12.34
CA HIS A 108 11.11 -7.29 -11.87
C HIS A 108 11.69 -7.85 -10.58
N LEU A 109 10.90 -8.59 -9.78
CA LEU A 109 11.39 -9.24 -8.56
C LEU A 109 12.46 -10.29 -8.85
N ASN A 110 12.50 -10.86 -10.07
CA ASN A 110 13.57 -11.78 -10.49
C ASN A 110 14.94 -11.10 -10.65
N LEU A 111 14.95 -9.78 -10.84
CA LEU A 111 16.15 -8.99 -11.04
C LEU A 111 16.71 -8.44 -9.72
N ILE A 112 15.92 -8.49 -8.65
CA ILE A 112 16.30 -8.00 -7.34
C ILE A 112 17.00 -9.11 -6.56
N PRO A 113 18.24 -8.90 -6.08
CA PRO A 113 18.92 -9.89 -5.25
C PRO A 113 18.12 -10.24 -4.00
N ASN A 114 18.14 -11.52 -3.61
CA ASN A 114 17.51 -11.99 -2.38
C ASN A 114 18.11 -11.28 -1.15
N GLY A 115 17.26 -10.83 -0.22
CA GLY A 115 17.65 -10.03 0.95
C GLY A 115 17.80 -8.53 0.67
N SER A 116 17.45 -8.05 -0.53
CA SER A 116 17.48 -6.62 -0.83
C SER A 116 16.40 -5.86 -0.07
N MET A 117 16.73 -4.64 0.37
CA MET A 117 15.78 -3.71 0.98
C MET A 117 15.21 -2.76 -0.07
N VAL A 118 13.88 -2.67 -0.16
CA VAL A 118 13.17 -1.70 -1.02
C VAL A 118 12.38 -0.74 -0.14
N PRO A 119 12.44 0.58 -0.38
CA PRO A 119 11.68 1.52 0.42
C PRO A 119 10.17 1.32 0.22
N SER A 120 9.41 1.40 1.31
CA SER A 120 7.97 1.66 1.22
C SER A 120 7.72 3.17 1.06
N SER A 121 6.46 3.56 0.83
CA SER A 121 6.09 4.98 0.85
C SER A 121 6.02 5.55 2.27
N LEU A 122 6.04 4.70 3.31
CA LEU A 122 6.16 5.13 4.70
C LEU A 122 7.63 5.49 4.97
N PRO A 123 7.94 6.73 5.39
CA PRO A 123 9.31 7.15 5.67
C PRO A 123 10.01 6.22 6.66
N HIS A 124 11.27 5.92 6.39
CA HIS A 124 12.12 5.05 7.22
C HIS A 124 11.64 3.59 7.37
N TYR A 125 10.63 3.16 6.60
CA TYR A 125 10.18 1.78 6.57
C TYR A 125 10.57 1.12 5.24
N SER A 126 11.34 0.03 5.33
CA SER A 126 11.83 -0.73 4.18
C SER A 126 11.30 -2.17 4.19
N LEU A 127 11.17 -2.72 3.00
CA LEU A 127 10.68 -4.07 2.73
C LEU A 127 11.87 -4.94 2.31
N GLU A 128 12.18 -5.96 3.08
CA GLU A 128 13.10 -7.02 2.67
C GLU A 128 12.42 -7.91 1.65
N ILE A 129 13.04 -8.07 0.48
CA ILE A 129 12.60 -8.99 -0.56
C ILE A 129 13.27 -10.34 -0.35
N SER A 130 12.47 -11.39 -0.22
CA SER A 130 12.98 -12.76 -0.26
C SER A 130 12.34 -13.61 -1.36
N ASN A 131 13.17 -14.43 -2.00
CA ASN A 131 12.83 -15.34 -3.07
C ASN A 131 12.72 -16.77 -2.50
N GLY A 132 11.50 -17.30 -2.43
CA GLY A 132 11.21 -18.67 -2.01
C GLY A 132 11.23 -19.70 -3.14
N GLY A 133 11.89 -19.40 -4.27
CA GLY A 133 11.90 -20.23 -5.48
C GLY A 133 10.54 -20.26 -6.20
N ARG A 134 10.39 -21.00 -7.30
CA ARG A 134 9.13 -21.21 -8.07
C ARG A 134 8.14 -20.03 -8.09
N SER A 135 8.65 -18.81 -8.26
CA SER A 135 7.84 -17.57 -8.25
C SER A 135 7.10 -17.28 -6.93
N ASN A 136 7.65 -17.72 -5.80
CA ASN A 136 7.25 -17.29 -4.48
C ASN A 136 8.15 -16.13 -4.08
N TYR A 137 7.57 -14.96 -3.91
CA TYR A 137 8.25 -13.78 -3.40
C TYR A 137 7.56 -13.30 -2.13
N PHE A 138 8.36 -12.77 -1.22
CA PHE A 138 7.89 -12.23 0.04
C PHE A 138 8.46 -10.83 0.26
N LEU A 139 7.69 -10.01 0.97
CA LEU A 139 8.04 -8.67 1.42
C LEU A 139 7.88 -8.65 2.93
N ASN A 140 8.98 -8.48 3.69
CA ASN A 140 8.98 -8.64 5.16
C ASN A 140 8.26 -9.92 5.61
N ASN A 141 8.61 -11.05 5.00
CA ASN A 141 8.03 -12.37 5.24
C ASN A 141 6.54 -12.53 4.85
N VAL A 142 5.90 -11.51 4.26
CA VAL A 142 4.54 -11.61 3.74
C VAL A 142 4.56 -11.99 2.27
N LYS A 143 3.89 -13.09 1.92
CA LYS A 143 3.90 -13.65 0.56
C LYS A 143 3.08 -12.82 -0.43
N ILE A 144 3.61 -12.61 -1.63
CA ILE A 144 2.83 -12.14 -2.79
C ILE A 144 2.01 -13.31 -3.36
N ILE A 145 0.69 -13.16 -3.39
CA ILE A 145 -0.28 -14.20 -3.78
C ILE A 145 -1.11 -13.85 -5.00
N SER A 146 -1.13 -12.59 -5.41
CA SER A 146 -1.76 -12.14 -6.66
C SER A 146 -0.86 -11.12 -7.31
N ARG A 147 -0.53 -11.34 -8.57
CA ARG A 147 0.55 -10.64 -9.28
C ARG A 147 -0.06 -9.71 -10.32
N ASP A 148 0.51 -8.52 -10.46
CA ASP A 148 0.21 -7.58 -11.54
C ASP A 148 -1.30 -7.35 -11.76
N ILE A 149 -2.05 -7.17 -10.65
CA ILE A 149 -3.51 -6.94 -10.69
C ILE A 149 -3.83 -5.69 -11.51
N CYS A 150 -3.08 -4.61 -11.28
CA CYS A 150 -3.23 -3.38 -12.05
C CYS A 150 -2.22 -3.36 -13.20
N SER A 151 -2.72 -3.45 -14.43
CA SER A 151 -1.91 -3.70 -15.62
C SER A 151 -1.87 -2.51 -16.59
N LEU A 152 -2.97 -1.76 -16.68
CA LEU A 152 -3.21 -0.78 -17.75
C LEU A 152 -2.62 0.62 -17.49
N GLY A 153 -2.13 0.90 -16.28
CA GLY A 153 -1.63 2.23 -15.88
C GLY A 153 -0.25 2.23 -15.22
N SER A 154 0.16 3.41 -14.71
CA SER A 154 1.42 3.57 -13.97
C SER A 154 1.36 3.05 -12.53
N ILE A 155 0.16 2.85 -11.99
CA ILE A 155 -0.07 2.22 -10.69
C ILE A 155 0.02 0.70 -10.87
N LYS A 156 0.84 0.05 -10.06
CA LYS A 156 0.93 -1.41 -10.00
C LYS A 156 0.31 -1.90 -8.70
N CYS A 157 -0.17 -3.14 -8.71
CA CYS A 157 -0.88 -3.69 -7.56
C CYS A 157 -0.57 -5.18 -7.45
N HIS A 158 -0.19 -5.61 -6.24
CA HIS A 158 0.00 -7.01 -5.90
C HIS A 158 -0.85 -7.35 -4.68
N GLY A 159 -1.49 -8.50 -4.70
CA GLY A 159 -2.15 -9.07 -3.52
C GLY A 159 -1.15 -9.77 -2.63
N ILE A 160 -1.24 -9.57 -1.31
CA ILE A 160 -0.35 -10.18 -0.31
C ILE A 160 -1.13 -10.99 0.74
N ASP A 161 -0.50 -12.03 1.29
CA ASP A 161 -1.11 -12.99 2.23
C ASP A 161 -0.92 -12.64 3.70
N GLY A 162 -1.06 -11.35 4.01
CA GLY A 162 -0.81 -10.86 5.36
C GLY A 162 -0.81 -9.34 5.40
N ILE A 163 -0.60 -8.82 6.60
CA ILE A 163 -0.44 -7.40 6.84
C ILE A 163 1.03 -7.19 7.18
N LEU A 164 1.66 -6.24 6.49
CA LEU A 164 3.01 -5.80 6.86
C LEU A 164 2.95 -5.31 8.32
N GLN A 165 3.98 -5.51 9.13
CA GLN A 165 3.93 -5.10 10.54
C GLN A 165 4.27 -3.61 10.69
N SER A 166 3.65 -2.90 11.64
CA SER A 166 4.07 -1.54 11.97
C SER A 166 5.49 -1.57 12.56
N PRO A 167 6.34 -0.56 12.30
CA PRO A 167 7.67 -0.52 12.90
C PRO A 167 7.64 -0.54 14.44
N SER A 168 6.58 0.01 15.05
CA SER A 168 6.36 -0.03 16.50
C SER A 168 6.08 -1.43 17.08
N SER A 169 5.65 -2.38 16.24
CA SER A 169 5.35 -3.76 16.66
C SER A 169 6.55 -4.71 16.56
N ILE A 170 7.66 -4.29 15.93
CA ILE A 170 8.86 -5.11 15.74
C ILE A 170 9.68 -5.20 17.04
N ASP A 171 9.58 -4.18 17.91
CA ASP A 171 10.34 -4.14 19.16
C ASP A 171 9.79 -5.07 20.26
N ASP A 172 8.50 -5.44 20.20
CA ASP A 172 7.85 -6.19 21.29
C ASP A 172 8.16 -7.71 21.25
N ASP A 173 8.44 -8.28 20.07
CA ASP A 173 8.79 -9.70 19.93
C ASP A 173 10.29 -9.97 20.16
N SER A 174 11.11 -8.91 20.15
CA SER A 174 12.55 -9.01 20.41
C SER A 174 12.90 -9.05 21.91
N GLN A 175 11.93 -8.78 22.80
CA GLN A 175 12.18 -8.65 24.24
C GLN A 175 11.85 -9.89 25.07
N ARG A 176 11.38 -10.99 24.46
CA ARG A 176 10.99 -12.21 25.22
C ARG A 176 12.02 -13.33 25.25
N ASN A 177 13.08 -13.28 24.44
CA ASN A 177 14.14 -14.29 24.45
C ASN A 177 15.52 -13.64 24.33
N ASN A 178 16.06 -13.19 25.47
CA ASN A 178 17.50 -13.06 25.82
C ASN A 178 17.72 -11.88 26.77
N HIS A 179 17.32 -12.03 28.04
CA HIS A 179 18.00 -11.31 29.11
C HIS A 179 19.41 -11.89 29.29
N THR A 180 20.33 -11.45 28.44
CA THR A 180 21.74 -11.34 28.81
C THR A 180 22.26 -10.09 28.13
N SER A 181 22.12 -8.96 28.81
CA SER A 181 22.80 -7.72 28.42
C SER A 181 24.31 -7.98 28.39
N PRO A 182 25.02 -7.67 27.28
CA PRO A 182 26.47 -7.64 27.33
C PRO A 182 26.86 -6.38 28.10
N VAL A 183 27.29 -6.55 29.35
CA VAL A 183 27.94 -5.49 30.10
C VAL A 183 29.29 -5.26 29.43
N ILE A 184 29.42 -4.18 28.67
CA ILE A 184 30.72 -3.64 28.24
C ILE A 184 31.32 -2.97 29.48
N SER A 185 32.15 -3.71 30.22
CA SER A 185 33.01 -3.13 31.26
C SER A 185 34.39 -2.88 30.68
N CYS A 186 34.80 -1.62 30.61
CA CYS A 186 36.19 -1.24 30.35
C CYS A 186 37.10 -1.77 31.47
N PRO A 187 38.35 -2.18 31.18
CA PRO A 187 39.25 -2.69 32.21
C PRO A 187 39.86 -1.52 33.02
N SER A 188 39.43 -1.36 34.26
CA SER A 188 40.16 -0.60 35.27
C SER A 188 41.02 -1.56 36.09
N SER A 189 42.33 -1.32 36.05
CA SER A 189 43.37 -1.98 36.82
C SER A 189 43.14 -1.83 38.33
N HIS A 190 43.00 -2.95 39.03
CA HIS A 190 43.33 -3.01 40.45
C HIS A 190 43.87 -4.40 40.83
N ASN A 191 45.14 -4.39 41.25
CA ASN A 191 45.79 -5.46 41.99
C ASN A 191 44.97 -5.81 43.23
N SER A 192 44.73 -7.10 43.45
CA SER A 192 44.83 -7.73 44.77
C SER A 192 44.93 -9.24 44.62
N SER A 193 45.96 -9.77 45.27
CA SER A 193 46.38 -11.15 45.35
C SER A 193 45.45 -12.01 46.21
N ASP A 194 45.53 -13.31 45.91
CA ASP A 194 45.55 -14.45 46.85
C ASP A 194 44.27 -15.23 47.22
N HIS A 195 44.44 -16.53 46.97
CA HIS A 195 44.01 -17.72 47.71
C HIS A 195 42.75 -18.53 47.33
N ASN A 196 43.06 -19.65 46.64
CA ASN A 196 42.78 -21.06 46.95
C ASN A 196 41.35 -21.66 46.88
N SER A 197 41.25 -22.60 45.93
CA SER A 197 40.68 -23.96 45.98
C SER A 197 39.45 -24.27 46.85
N HIS A 198 38.42 -24.86 46.25
CA HIS A 198 38.09 -26.27 46.50
C HIS A 198 37.07 -26.84 45.49
N ASN A 199 37.33 -28.08 45.07
CA ASN A 199 36.43 -28.99 44.37
C ASN A 199 35.37 -29.56 45.34
N ASN A 200 34.18 -29.87 44.83
CA ASN A 200 33.45 -31.14 45.02
C ASN A 200 32.10 -31.04 44.26
N THR A 201 31.85 -31.83 43.22
CA THR A 201 31.35 -33.22 43.16
C THR A 201 29.90 -33.40 43.64
N ASP A 202 29.05 -33.78 42.67
CA ASP A 202 27.82 -34.57 42.69
C ASP A 202 26.80 -34.48 43.84
N HIS A 203 25.55 -34.19 43.48
CA HIS A 203 24.44 -35.04 43.91
C HIS A 203 23.26 -35.04 42.93
N ASN A 204 22.90 -36.26 42.51
CA ASN A 204 21.67 -36.67 41.84
C ASN A 204 20.41 -36.11 42.52
N ASN A 205 19.37 -35.86 41.73
CA ASN A 205 18.01 -36.26 42.11
C ASN A 205 17.13 -36.50 40.87
N ASP A 206 16.86 -37.78 40.64
CA ASP A 206 15.71 -38.25 39.87
C ASP A 206 14.42 -37.86 40.61
N HIS A 207 13.48 -37.22 39.91
CA HIS A 207 12.07 -37.40 40.25
C HIS A 207 11.18 -37.54 39.02
N ASN A 208 10.52 -38.69 39.05
CA ASN A 208 9.53 -39.28 38.18
C ASN A 208 8.18 -38.53 38.16
N SER A 209 7.49 -38.64 37.01
CA SER A 209 6.02 -38.54 36.82
C SER A 209 5.39 -37.13 36.97
N THR A 210 4.47 -36.62 36.15
CA THR A 210 3.38 -37.25 35.40
C THR A 210 2.90 -36.28 34.31
N ARG A 211 2.65 -36.79 33.10
CA ARG A 211 2.03 -36.11 31.96
C ARG A 211 0.53 -35.87 32.21
N PRO A 212 -0.02 -34.67 31.99
CA PRO A 212 -1.45 -34.49 31.75
C PRO A 212 -1.72 -34.45 30.25
N ASP A 213 -2.42 -35.48 29.78
CA ASP A 213 -3.13 -35.49 28.50
C ASP A 213 -4.43 -34.70 28.67
N TYR A 214 -4.59 -33.61 27.94
CA TYR A 214 -5.85 -32.86 27.87
C TYR A 214 -6.43 -32.96 26.46
N THR A 215 -7.28 -33.97 26.30
CA THR A 215 -8.26 -34.06 25.22
C THR A 215 -9.40 -33.08 25.53
N LEU A 216 -9.48 -31.95 24.83
CA LEU A 216 -10.65 -31.07 24.89
C LEU A 216 -11.59 -31.38 23.70
N THR A 217 -12.63 -32.14 24.01
CA THR A 217 -13.79 -32.39 23.16
C THR A 217 -14.60 -31.10 22.99
N ALA A 218 -14.88 -30.73 21.75
CA ALA A 218 -15.72 -29.58 21.40
C ALA A 218 -17.20 -29.81 21.78
N PRO A 219 -17.92 -28.81 22.29
CA PRO A 219 -19.37 -28.90 22.51
C PRO A 219 -20.16 -28.76 21.19
N PRO A 220 -21.33 -29.41 21.08
CA PRO A 220 -22.17 -29.38 19.88
C PRO A 220 -22.86 -28.00 19.68
N PRO A 221 -23.27 -27.67 18.44
CA PRO A 221 -23.83 -26.36 18.10
C PRO A 221 -25.24 -26.20 18.69
N ALA A 222 -25.44 -25.11 19.42
CA ALA A 222 -26.76 -24.67 19.85
C ALA A 222 -27.55 -24.14 18.65
N SER A 223 -28.62 -24.83 18.30
CA SER A 223 -29.65 -24.40 17.35
C SER A 223 -30.56 -23.36 18.01
N SER A 224 -30.41 -22.09 17.66
CA SER A 224 -31.40 -21.05 17.94
C SER A 224 -31.99 -20.52 16.64
N THR A 225 -33.17 -21.03 16.31
CA THR A 225 -34.03 -20.56 15.23
C THR A 225 -34.83 -19.36 15.74
N THR A 226 -34.42 -18.15 15.38
CA THR A 226 -35.26 -16.95 15.52
C THR A 226 -35.34 -16.24 14.17
N PRO A 227 -36.55 -16.03 13.59
CA PRO A 227 -36.71 -15.31 12.33
C PRO A 227 -36.47 -13.82 12.57
N LEU A 228 -35.52 -13.21 11.85
CA LEU A 228 -35.40 -11.75 11.78
C LEU A 228 -36.55 -11.17 10.92
N PRO A 229 -37.17 -10.05 11.34
CA PRO A 229 -38.15 -9.35 10.52
C PRO A 229 -37.47 -8.67 9.31
N LYS A 230 -38.06 -8.86 8.13
CA LYS A 230 -37.74 -8.15 6.88
C LYS A 230 -37.88 -6.64 7.08
N SER A 231 -36.83 -5.89 6.77
CA SER A 231 -36.94 -4.44 6.57
C SER A 231 -37.25 -4.15 5.11
N ASP A 232 -38.44 -3.61 4.85
CA ASP A 232 -38.84 -3.12 3.54
C ASP A 232 -38.06 -1.84 3.20
N SER A 233 -37.44 -1.82 2.01
CA SER A 233 -36.73 -0.66 1.47
C SER A 233 -37.62 0.03 0.42
N PRO A 234 -37.81 1.37 0.49
CA PRO A 234 -38.58 2.09 -0.51
C PRO A 234 -37.72 2.38 -1.76
N SER A 235 -38.16 1.82 -2.89
CA SER A 235 -37.68 2.13 -4.24
C SER A 235 -38.03 3.60 -4.59
N ILE A 236 -37.02 4.46 -4.71
CA ILE A 236 -37.16 5.79 -5.29
C ILE A 236 -36.96 5.68 -6.81
N GLN A 237 -38.06 5.74 -7.55
CA GLN A 237 -38.07 5.94 -9.01
C GLN A 237 -37.64 7.38 -9.32
N ILE A 238 -36.51 7.54 -10.02
CA ILE A 238 -36.10 8.83 -10.57
C ILE A 238 -36.60 8.91 -12.01
N TRP A 239 -37.71 9.63 -12.19
CA TRP A 239 -38.18 10.06 -13.49
C TRP A 239 -37.23 11.11 -14.08
N ASN A 240 -36.86 10.90 -15.34
CA ASN A 240 -36.58 11.88 -16.39
C ASN A 240 -36.41 13.34 -15.96
N LEU A 241 -35.19 13.89 -16.14
CA LEU A 241 -35.08 15.27 -16.58
C LEU A 241 -34.06 15.42 -17.71
N LEU A 242 -34.64 15.66 -18.88
CA LEU A 242 -34.05 16.06 -20.14
C LEU A 242 -33.63 17.53 -20.01
N VAL A 243 -32.34 17.85 -20.16
CA VAL A 243 -31.90 19.23 -20.44
C VAL A 243 -30.90 19.19 -21.58
N ILE A 244 -31.42 19.46 -22.78
CA ILE A 244 -30.68 19.72 -24.00
C ILE A 244 -30.18 21.17 -23.92
N PHE A 245 -28.85 21.37 -23.90
CA PHE A 245 -28.24 22.69 -24.12
C PHE A 245 -27.82 22.81 -25.59
N ILE A 246 -28.54 23.62 -26.37
CA ILE A 246 -28.09 24.13 -27.66
C ILE A 246 -27.61 25.57 -27.45
N PRO A 247 -26.33 25.90 -27.68
CA PRO A 247 -25.91 27.29 -27.80
C PRO A 247 -26.20 27.80 -29.21
N GLY A 248 -27.19 28.68 -29.31
CA GLY A 248 -27.51 29.44 -30.51
C GLY A 248 -26.34 30.36 -30.91
N LEU A 249 -25.95 30.23 -32.16
CA LEU A 249 -24.97 31.03 -32.88
C LEU A 249 -25.56 32.43 -33.15
N LEU A 250 -25.09 33.46 -32.44
CA LEU A 250 -25.41 34.85 -32.71
C LEU A 250 -24.19 35.52 -33.37
N PHE A 251 -24.03 35.34 -34.69
CA PHE A 251 -23.17 36.22 -35.50
C PHE A 251 -24.04 37.25 -36.20
N GLY A 252 -24.27 38.37 -35.52
CA GLY A 252 -24.74 39.60 -36.12
C GLY A 252 -23.55 40.42 -36.61
N VAL A 253 -23.49 40.61 -37.93
CA VAL A 253 -23.23 41.88 -38.63
C VAL A 253 -22.07 42.75 -38.13
N ILE A 254 -21.03 42.88 -38.96
CA ILE A 254 -20.53 44.19 -39.45
C ILE A 254 -19.83 43.92 -40.79
N GLY A 255 -20.41 44.49 -41.85
CA GLY A 255 -19.75 44.78 -43.10
C GLY A 255 -20.00 46.25 -43.41
N MET A 256 -18.93 47.03 -43.48
CA MET A 256 -18.65 48.18 -44.36
C MET A 256 -17.25 48.69 -44.04
#